data_AF-A6F7Z0-F1
#
_entry.id   AF-A6F7Z0-F1
#
_cell.length_a   1.000
_cell.length_b   1.000
_cell.length_c   1.000
_cell.angle_alpha   90.00
_cell.angle_beta   90.00
_cell.angle_gamma   90.00
#
_symmetry.space_group_name_H-M   'P 1'
#
loop_
_entity.id
_entity.type
_entity.pdbx_description
1 polymer ?
#
loop_
_entity_poly.entity_id
_entity_poly.type
_entity_poly.pdbx_seq_one_letter_code
_entity_poly.pdbx_strand_id
1 'polypeptide(L)'
;MNEKMGFSLLELTFVIAVLSILAMFAIPEYTKTHREAKVAVLNDLRGKLTSAVDTLKTASNIESRKQTINGQSYVQYDVRQYYQVAGKLLHPSEICHILGLTTAQLVEGEAVTSIDGMYTCKFESFKTSWIKMNKLESTDCALSYIASYSNESITTVDIKLVGDCLE
;
A
#
# COMPACT_ATOMS: atom_id res chain seq x y z
N MET A 1 48.79 -22.87 30.71
CA MET A 1 48.24 -24.17 30.30
C MET A 1 46.85 -23.88 29.76
N ASN A 2 46.67 -23.85 28.43
CA ASN A 2 45.39 -23.52 27.79
C ASN A 2 44.69 -24.82 27.41
N GLU A 3 43.73 -25.25 28.22
CA GLU A 3 42.82 -26.32 27.82
C GLU A 3 41.91 -25.79 26.72
N LYS A 4 42.09 -26.28 25.49
CA LYS A 4 41.11 -26.04 24.43
C LYS A 4 39.89 -26.92 24.73
N MET A 5 38.89 -26.35 25.38
CA MET A 5 37.53 -26.92 25.43
C MET A 5 37.00 -27.01 24.00
N GLY A 6 37.10 -28.19 23.40
CA GLY A 6 36.48 -28.52 22.13
C GLY A 6 35.08 -29.10 22.35
N PHE A 7 34.12 -28.69 21.53
CA PHE A 7 32.77 -29.26 21.52
C PHE A 7 32.83 -30.74 21.10
N SER A 8 32.11 -31.62 21.81
CA SER A 8 32.01 -33.03 21.43
C SER A 8 31.13 -33.18 20.17
N LEU A 9 31.50 -34.12 19.31
CA LEU A 9 30.76 -34.41 18.07
C LEU A 9 29.32 -34.90 18.37
N LEU A 10 29.15 -35.62 19.48
CA LEU A 10 27.84 -36.05 19.98
C LEU A 10 26.97 -34.86 20.40
N GLU A 11 27.58 -33.90 21.10
CA GLU A 11 26.90 -32.72 21.63
C GLU A 11 26.40 -31.82 20.51
N LEU A 12 27.23 -31.63 19.47
CA LEU A 12 26.84 -30.94 18.25
C LEU A 12 25.67 -31.63 17.54
N THR A 13 25.71 -32.96 17.44
CA THR A 13 24.66 -33.75 16.76
C THR A 13 23.32 -33.64 17.49
N PHE A 14 23.32 -33.72 18.82
CA PHE A 14 22.11 -33.56 19.63
C PHE A 14 21.52 -32.15 19.49
N VAL A 15 22.37 -31.11 19.50
CA VAL A 15 21.93 -29.71 19.30
C VAL A 15 21.24 -29.54 17.95
N ILE A 16 21.84 -30.05 16.86
CA ILE A 16 21.25 -29.92 15.51
C ILE A 16 19.92 -30.69 15.42
N ALA A 17 19.82 -31.87 16.04
CA ALA A 17 18.58 -32.65 16.07
C ALA A 17 17.45 -31.90 16.77
N VAL A 18 17.71 -31.31 17.95
CA VAL A 18 16.73 -30.51 18.68
C VAL A 18 16.34 -29.24 17.90
N LEU A 19 17.31 -28.52 17.34
CA LEU A 19 17.04 -27.32 16.53
C LEU A 19 16.18 -27.63 15.29
N SER A 20 16.38 -28.79 14.67
CA SER A 20 15.60 -29.22 13.50
C SER A 20 14.13 -29.44 13.86
N ILE A 21 13.86 -30.08 15.01
CA ILE A 21 12.49 -30.30 15.49
C ILE A 21 11.83 -28.95 15.83
N LEU A 22 12.53 -28.07 16.55
CA LEU A 22 12.01 -26.75 16.90
C LEU A 22 11.67 -25.90 15.66
N ALA A 23 12.55 -25.92 14.65
CA ALA A 23 12.33 -25.19 13.41
C ALA A 23 11.09 -25.68 12.65
N MET A 24 10.85 -27.01 12.64
CA MET A 24 9.71 -27.60 11.94
C MET A 24 8.35 -27.09 12.44
N PHE A 25 8.23 -26.79 13.73
CA PHE A 25 7.01 -26.21 14.30
C PHE A 25 6.95 -24.68 14.20
N ALA A 26 8.10 -23.99 14.29
CA ALA A 26 8.14 -22.53 14.31
C ALA A 26 7.95 -21.89 12.92
N ILE A 27 8.48 -22.50 11.86
CA ILE A 27 8.42 -21.97 10.49
C ILE A 27 6.98 -21.73 10.00
N PRO A 28 6.04 -22.71 10.05
CA PRO A 28 4.70 -22.50 9.49
C PRO A 28 3.95 -21.38 10.21
N GLU A 29 4.01 -21.32 11.53
CA GLU A 29 3.35 -20.26 12.30
C GLU A 29 3.97 -18.88 12.00
N TYR A 30 5.31 -18.81 11.94
CA TYR A 30 6.02 -17.57 11.60
C TYR A 30 5.58 -17.03 10.24
N THR A 31 5.51 -17.87 9.20
CA THR A 31 5.09 -17.44 7.86
C THR A 31 3.65 -16.91 7.85
N LYS A 32 2.74 -17.55 8.60
CA LYS A 32 1.35 -17.12 8.73
C LYS A 32 1.24 -15.75 9.42
N THR A 33 1.85 -15.58 10.60
CA THR A 33 1.79 -14.30 11.33
C THR A 33 2.41 -13.16 10.52
N HIS A 34 3.53 -13.42 9.83
CA HIS A 34 4.15 -12.41 8.96
C HIS A 34 3.26 -12.01 7.78
N ARG A 35 2.52 -12.95 7.19
CA ARG A 35 1.55 -12.64 6.13
C ARG A 35 0.39 -11.81 6.66
N GLU A 36 -0.23 -12.23 7.76
CA GLU A 36 -1.35 -11.51 8.39
C GLU A 36 -0.97 -10.08 8.78
N ALA A 37 0.24 -9.89 9.33
CA ALA A 37 0.75 -8.56 9.67
C ALA A 37 0.86 -7.65 8.43
N LYS A 38 1.34 -8.17 7.30
CA LYS A 38 1.44 -7.39 6.06
C LYS A 38 0.06 -7.04 5.49
N VAL A 39 -0.91 -7.97 5.56
CA VAL A 39 -2.30 -7.71 5.18
C VAL A 39 -2.95 -6.67 6.10
N ALA A 40 -2.64 -6.69 7.39
CA ALA A 40 -3.09 -5.67 8.33
C ALA A 40 -2.55 -4.27 7.97
N VAL A 41 -1.28 -4.17 7.55
CA VAL A 41 -0.69 -2.92 7.05
C VAL A 41 -1.40 -2.41 5.80
N LEU A 42 -1.69 -3.28 4.83
CA LEU A 42 -2.46 -2.88 3.65
C LEU A 42 -3.90 -2.46 3.99
N ASN A 43 -4.52 -3.08 4.99
CA ASN A 43 -5.83 -2.67 5.48
C ASN A 43 -5.80 -1.33 6.23
N ASP A 44 -4.75 -1.04 7.00
CA ASP A 44 -4.52 0.28 7.58
C ASP A 44 -4.38 1.34 6.48
N LEU A 45 -3.59 1.04 5.44
CA LEU A 45 -3.44 1.92 4.28
C LEU A 45 -4.76 2.15 3.54
N ARG A 46 -5.57 1.09 3.39
CA ARG A 46 -6.94 1.20 2.85
C ARG A 46 -7.80 2.16 3.68
N GLY A 47 -7.78 2.03 5.01
CA GLY A 47 -8.51 2.92 5.92
C GLY A 47 -8.08 4.37 5.78
N LYS A 48 -6.77 4.63 5.73
CA LYS A 48 -6.20 5.96 5.50
C LYS A 48 -6.64 6.56 4.17
N LEU A 49 -6.58 5.77 3.09
CA LEU A 49 -6.98 6.23 1.76
C LEU A 49 -8.48 6.54 1.70
N THR A 50 -9.33 5.67 2.25
CA THR A 50 -10.78 5.93 2.33
C THR A 50 -11.06 7.23 3.10
N SER A 51 -10.44 7.41 4.28
CA SER A 51 -10.59 8.63 5.08
C SER A 51 -10.12 9.88 4.33
N ALA A 52 -9.03 9.80 3.58
CA ALA A 52 -8.51 10.90 2.79
C ALA A 52 -9.45 11.25 1.63
N VAL A 53 -9.98 10.25 0.93
CA VAL A 53 -10.96 10.43 -0.15
C VAL A 53 -12.24 11.08 0.37
N ASP A 54 -12.76 10.65 1.52
CA ASP A 54 -13.98 11.22 2.11
C ASP A 54 -13.78 12.66 2.62
N THR A 55 -12.62 12.93 3.21
CA THR A 55 -12.24 14.27 3.65
C THR A 55 -12.07 15.20 2.45
N LEU A 56 -11.39 14.74 1.40
CA LEU A 56 -11.24 15.48 0.16
C LEU A 56 -12.60 15.72 -0.51
N LYS A 57 -13.47 14.70 -0.57
CA LYS A 57 -14.85 14.84 -1.09
C LYS A 57 -15.63 15.91 -0.34
N THR A 58 -15.45 16.00 0.98
CA THR A 58 -16.06 17.04 1.80
C THR A 58 -15.49 18.42 1.44
N ALA A 59 -14.17 18.55 1.32
CA ALA A 59 -13.50 19.77 0.87
C ALA A 59 -13.93 20.18 -0.56
N SER A 60 -14.18 19.21 -1.45
CA SER A 60 -14.70 19.40 -2.81
C SER A 60 -16.13 19.94 -2.85
N ASN A 61 -16.85 20.06 -1.73
CA ASN A 61 -18.13 20.78 -1.70
C ASN A 61 -17.95 22.28 -1.37
N ILE A 62 -16.74 22.70 -1.02
CA ILE A 62 -16.43 24.10 -0.69
C ILE A 62 -15.78 24.74 -1.91
N GLU A 63 -16.52 25.61 -2.60
CA GLU A 63 -16.04 26.25 -3.85
C GLU A 63 -14.73 27.04 -3.66
N SER A 64 -14.52 27.68 -2.51
CA SER A 64 -13.28 28.42 -2.24
C SER A 64 -12.03 27.54 -2.12
N ARG A 65 -12.20 26.22 -1.97
CA ARG A 65 -11.10 25.25 -1.92
C ARG A 65 -10.80 24.63 -3.29
N LYS A 66 -11.61 24.91 -4.31
CA LYS A 66 -11.41 24.41 -5.66
C LYS A 66 -10.57 25.35 -6.48
N GLN A 67 -9.71 24.78 -7.31
CA GLN A 67 -8.97 25.50 -8.32
C GLN A 67 -8.96 24.70 -9.61
N THR A 68 -9.22 25.35 -10.73
CA THR A 68 -9.07 24.74 -12.05
C THR A 68 -7.79 25.26 -12.69
N ILE A 69 -6.88 24.35 -13.05
CA ILE A 69 -5.61 24.66 -13.70
C ILE A 69 -5.54 23.80 -14.96
N ASN A 70 -5.37 24.42 -16.13
CA ASN A 70 -5.28 23.72 -17.42
C ASN A 70 -6.41 22.70 -17.68
N GLY A 71 -7.65 23.03 -17.25
CA GLY A 71 -8.81 22.15 -17.38
C GLY A 71 -8.90 21.01 -16.35
N GLN A 72 -7.89 20.85 -15.49
CA GLN A 72 -7.91 19.90 -14.39
C GLN A 72 -8.37 20.59 -13.10
N SER A 73 -9.21 19.90 -12.33
CA SER A 73 -9.72 20.42 -11.05
C SER A 73 -8.86 19.91 -9.90
N TYR A 74 -8.46 20.81 -9.02
CA TYR A 74 -7.70 20.54 -7.82
C TYR A 74 -8.47 21.02 -6.59
N VAL A 75 -8.35 20.30 -5.48
CA VAL A 75 -8.98 20.66 -4.22
C VAL A 75 -7.93 20.79 -3.14
N GLN A 76 -7.99 21.91 -2.41
CA GLN A 76 -7.17 22.16 -1.25
C GLN A 76 -7.59 21.24 -0.09
N TYR A 77 -6.76 20.26 0.20
CA TYR A 77 -6.94 19.33 1.31
C TYR A 77 -6.42 19.90 2.62
N ASP A 78 -5.28 20.58 2.56
CA ASP A 78 -4.63 21.28 3.67
C ASP A 78 -3.99 22.60 3.17
N VAL A 79 -3.43 23.42 4.05
CA VAL A 79 -2.93 24.78 3.77
C VAL A 79 -2.02 24.85 2.53
N ARG A 80 -1.27 23.78 2.23
CA ARG A 80 -0.35 23.70 1.07
C ARG A 80 -0.53 22.48 0.18
N GLN A 81 -1.55 21.65 0.42
CA GLN A 81 -1.73 20.41 -0.31
C GLN A 81 -2.96 20.48 -1.20
N TYR A 82 -2.74 20.25 -2.49
CA TYR A 82 -3.76 20.24 -3.52
C TYR A 82 -3.70 18.90 -4.23
N TYR A 83 -4.86 18.27 -4.39
CA TYR A 83 -4.98 17.00 -5.09
C TYR A 83 -5.97 17.12 -6.24
N GLN A 84 -5.63 16.52 -7.37
CA GLN A 84 -6.52 16.44 -8.52
C GLN A 84 -7.78 15.64 -8.17
N VAL A 85 -8.91 16.17 -8.61
CA VAL A 85 -10.23 15.53 -8.51
C VAL A 85 -10.88 15.47 -9.88
N ALA A 86 -11.74 14.47 -10.07
CA ALA A 86 -12.68 14.42 -11.18
C ALA A 86 -14.10 14.42 -10.61
N GLY A 87 -14.82 15.53 -10.81
CA GLY A 87 -16.04 15.82 -10.08
C GLY A 87 -15.75 16.20 -8.62
N LYS A 88 -16.10 15.34 -7.67
CA LYS A 88 -15.88 15.57 -6.22
C LYS A 88 -14.89 14.61 -5.58
N LEU A 89 -14.51 13.54 -6.28
CA LEU A 89 -13.70 12.45 -5.75
C LEU A 89 -12.27 12.56 -6.27
N LEU A 90 -11.34 12.01 -5.49
CA LEU A 90 -9.92 11.94 -5.79
C LEU A 90 -9.69 11.31 -7.18
N HIS A 91 -8.79 11.90 -7.96
CA HIS A 91 -8.39 11.30 -9.23
C HIS A 91 -7.43 10.10 -9.00
N PRO A 92 -7.50 9.00 -9.78
CA PRO A 92 -6.68 7.81 -9.50
C PRO A 92 -5.16 8.05 -9.52
N SER A 93 -4.68 9.03 -10.29
CA SER A 93 -3.25 9.43 -10.28
C SER A 93 -2.75 9.91 -8.90
N GLU A 94 -3.65 10.32 -8.01
CA GLU A 94 -3.29 10.96 -6.74
C GLU A 94 -3.23 9.99 -5.55
N ILE A 95 -3.60 8.70 -5.72
CA ILE A 95 -3.77 7.79 -4.58
C ILE A 95 -2.54 7.66 -3.69
N CYS A 96 -1.33 7.71 -4.26
CA CYS A 96 -0.10 7.62 -3.49
C CYS A 96 0.41 8.97 -3.02
N HIS A 97 0.08 10.04 -3.75
CA HIS A 97 0.46 11.39 -3.37
C HIS A 97 -0.33 11.84 -2.14
N ILE A 98 -1.65 11.60 -2.10
CA ILE A 98 -2.49 11.95 -0.94
C ILE A 98 -2.14 11.16 0.33
N LEU A 99 -1.59 9.96 0.16
CA LEU A 99 -1.09 9.14 1.27
C LEU A 99 0.33 9.54 1.71
N GLY A 100 0.96 10.51 1.04
CA GLY A 100 2.35 10.91 1.30
C GLY A 100 3.38 9.85 0.91
N LEU A 101 3.00 8.86 0.10
CA LEU A 101 3.91 7.82 -0.39
C LEU A 101 4.77 8.32 -1.55
N THR A 102 4.25 9.26 -2.35
CA THR A 102 4.96 9.95 -3.43
C THR A 102 4.89 11.47 -3.23
N THR A 103 5.82 12.20 -3.84
CA THR A 103 5.87 13.68 -3.79
C THR A 103 5.05 14.38 -4.87
N ALA A 104 4.53 13.62 -5.83
CA ALA A 104 3.73 14.09 -6.94
C ALA A 104 2.74 13.00 -7.36
N GLN A 105 1.75 13.41 -8.15
CA GLN A 105 0.82 12.50 -8.82
C GLN A 105 1.55 11.50 -9.74
N LEU A 106 0.93 10.34 -9.91
CA LEU A 106 1.43 9.25 -10.74
C LEU A 106 1.22 9.57 -12.23
N VAL A 107 2.14 9.07 -13.05
CA VAL A 107 2.03 9.09 -14.52
C VAL A 107 1.38 7.79 -14.98
N GLU A 108 0.50 7.88 -15.98
CA GLU A 108 -0.22 6.70 -16.48
C GLU A 108 0.75 5.67 -17.05
N GLY A 109 0.58 4.41 -16.65
CA GLY A 109 1.42 3.30 -17.08
C GLY A 109 2.75 3.16 -16.33
N GLU A 110 3.18 4.17 -15.56
CA GLU A 110 4.45 4.15 -14.84
C GLU A 110 4.29 3.66 -13.40
N ALA A 111 5.16 2.73 -12.99
CA ALA A 111 5.24 2.26 -11.62
C ALA A 111 6.27 3.10 -10.85
N VAL A 112 5.85 3.65 -9.71
CA VAL A 112 6.66 4.52 -8.86
C VAL A 112 6.81 3.88 -7.48
N THR A 113 8.04 3.70 -7.03
CA THR A 113 8.33 3.24 -5.66
C THR A 113 8.15 4.38 -4.66
N SER A 114 7.53 4.10 -3.52
CA SER A 114 7.32 5.08 -2.45
C SER A 114 8.64 5.58 -1.86
N ILE A 115 8.60 6.73 -1.20
CA ILE A 115 9.77 7.39 -0.58
C ILE A 115 10.48 6.47 0.42
N ASP A 116 9.72 5.66 1.16
CA ASP A 116 10.23 4.69 2.14
C ASP A 116 10.67 3.34 1.52
N GLY A 117 10.50 3.16 0.21
CA GLY A 117 10.80 1.92 -0.50
C GLY A 117 9.87 0.73 -0.17
N MET A 118 8.85 0.92 0.66
CA MET A 118 7.97 -0.16 1.11
C MET A 118 6.87 -0.51 0.11
N TYR A 119 6.44 0.46 -0.69
CA TYR A 119 5.33 0.33 -1.62
C TYR A 119 5.76 0.64 -3.05
N THR A 120 5.02 0.08 -4.00
CA THR A 120 5.02 0.48 -5.41
C THR A 120 3.60 0.89 -5.78
N CYS A 121 3.50 2.04 -6.41
CA CYS A 121 2.28 2.67 -6.84
C CYS A 121 2.21 2.65 -8.36
N LYS A 122 1.02 2.46 -8.93
CA LYS A 122 0.83 2.61 -10.36
C LYS A 122 -0.54 3.19 -10.66
N PHE A 123 -0.55 4.21 -11.51
CA PHE A 123 -1.75 4.68 -12.20
C PHE A 123 -1.86 3.88 -13.50
N GLU A 124 -2.71 2.86 -13.50
CA GLU A 124 -2.76 1.90 -14.60
C GLU A 124 -3.60 2.41 -15.77
N SER A 125 -4.72 3.04 -15.46
CA SER A 125 -5.57 3.71 -16.44
C SER A 125 -6.39 4.78 -15.73
N PHE A 126 -7.06 5.65 -16.48
CA PHE A 126 -7.98 6.65 -15.93
C PHE A 126 -9.04 6.11 -14.94
N LYS A 127 -9.32 4.80 -14.91
CA LYS A 127 -10.23 4.15 -13.94
C LYS A 127 -9.53 3.46 -12.79
N THR A 128 -8.28 3.06 -12.94
CA THR A 128 -7.66 2.08 -12.05
C THR A 128 -6.29 2.53 -11.59
N SER A 129 -6.05 2.40 -10.29
CA SER A 129 -4.73 2.58 -9.70
C SER A 129 -4.53 1.58 -8.57
N TRP A 130 -3.29 1.23 -8.28
CA TRP A 130 -3.00 0.27 -7.23
C TRP A 130 -1.74 0.62 -6.44
N ILE A 131 -1.70 0.11 -5.21
CA ILE A 131 -0.56 0.18 -4.29
C ILE A 131 -0.21 -1.24 -3.87
N LYS A 132 1.03 -1.65 -4.08
CA LYS A 132 1.53 -2.98 -3.76
C LYS A 132 2.69 -2.87 -2.77
N MET A 133 2.77 -3.76 -1.79
CA MET A 133 3.95 -3.84 -0.91
C MET A 133 5.09 -4.58 -1.61
N ASN A 134 6.30 -4.01 -1.59
CA ASN A 134 7.46 -4.56 -2.29
C ASN A 134 8.00 -5.86 -1.65
N LYS A 135 7.82 -6.04 -0.34
CA LYS A 135 8.33 -7.19 0.44
C LYS A 135 7.24 -8.19 0.81
N LEU A 136 6.21 -8.34 -0.02
CA LEU A 136 5.18 -9.36 0.17
C LEU A 136 5.65 -10.68 -0.44
N GLU A 137 5.59 -11.78 0.34
CA GLU A 137 6.00 -13.11 -0.16
C GLU A 137 4.98 -13.67 -1.17
N SER A 138 3.71 -13.29 -1.04
CA SER A 138 2.73 -13.39 -2.12
C SER A 138 2.91 -12.16 -3.01
N THR A 139 3.34 -12.33 -4.25
CA THR A 139 3.56 -11.21 -5.17
C THR A 139 2.28 -10.54 -5.65
N ASP A 140 1.10 -11.04 -5.30
CA ASP A 140 -0.12 -10.66 -6.02
C ASP A 140 -1.10 -9.80 -5.21
N CYS A 141 -0.89 -9.62 -3.90
CA CYS A 141 -1.76 -8.76 -3.10
C CYS A 141 -1.45 -7.26 -3.31
N ALA A 142 -2.48 -6.49 -3.66
CA ALA A 142 -2.41 -5.05 -3.83
C ALA A 142 -3.68 -4.36 -3.31
N LEU A 143 -3.54 -3.11 -2.88
CA LEU A 143 -4.65 -2.21 -2.63
C LEU A 143 -5.06 -1.57 -3.96
N SER A 144 -6.23 -1.91 -4.47
CA SER A 144 -6.80 -1.37 -5.70
C SER A 144 -7.75 -0.21 -5.42
N TYR A 145 -7.69 0.80 -6.28
CA TYR A 145 -8.57 1.95 -6.36
C TYR A 145 -9.25 1.95 -7.73
N ILE A 146 -10.57 1.79 -7.76
CA ILE A 146 -11.35 1.67 -9.00
C ILE A 146 -12.39 2.80 -9.02
N ALA A 147 -12.23 3.73 -9.95
CA ALA A 147 -13.12 4.86 -10.17
C ALA A 147 -14.14 4.56 -11.28
N SER A 148 -15.41 4.85 -11.01
CA SER A 148 -16.49 4.84 -12.00
C SER A 148 -16.81 6.26 -12.45
N TYR A 149 -16.96 6.45 -13.77
CA TYR A 149 -17.15 7.77 -14.37
C TYR A 149 -18.54 7.91 -15.00
N SER A 150 -19.07 9.13 -14.92
CA SER A 150 -20.19 9.62 -15.72
C SER A 150 -19.86 11.03 -16.20
N ASN A 151 -19.86 11.25 -17.52
CA ASN A 151 -19.51 12.54 -18.13
C ASN A 151 -18.22 13.14 -17.55
N GLU A 152 -17.12 12.37 -17.57
CA GLU A 152 -15.78 12.78 -17.10
C GLU A 152 -15.66 13.07 -15.60
N SER A 153 -16.73 12.94 -14.83
CA SER A 153 -16.73 13.06 -13.37
C SER A 153 -16.78 11.69 -12.71
N ILE A 154 -16.01 11.49 -11.64
CA ILE A 154 -16.09 10.27 -10.85
C ILE A 154 -17.36 10.31 -10.00
N THR A 155 -18.16 9.25 -10.09
CA THR A 155 -19.41 9.10 -9.34
C THR A 155 -19.21 8.22 -8.11
N THR A 156 -18.43 7.16 -8.24
CA THR A 156 -18.12 6.21 -7.17
C THR A 156 -16.69 5.72 -7.27
N VAL A 157 -16.16 5.31 -6.11
CA VAL A 157 -14.82 4.74 -5.97
C VAL A 157 -14.95 3.48 -5.13
N ASP A 158 -14.34 2.40 -5.58
CA ASP A 158 -14.18 1.16 -4.84
C ASP A 158 -12.71 1.00 -4.41
N ILE A 159 -12.47 0.84 -3.11
CA ILE A 159 -11.13 0.69 -2.53
C ILE A 159 -11.08 -0.65 -1.80
N LYS A 160 -10.33 -1.60 -2.36
CA LYS A 160 -10.27 -2.97 -1.85
C LYS A 160 -8.92 -3.61 -2.07
N LEU A 161 -8.63 -4.62 -1.26
CA LEU A 161 -7.51 -5.51 -1.51
C LEU A 161 -7.88 -6.47 -2.64
N VAL A 162 -6.95 -6.69 -3.57
CA VAL A 162 -7.09 -7.59 -4.73
C VAL A 162 -5.89 -8.52 -4.81
N GLY A 163 -6.09 -9.67 -5.46
CA GLY A 163 -5.09 -10.73 -5.56
C GLY A 163 -5.04 -11.63 -4.33
N ASP A 164 -3.96 -12.40 -4.20
CA ASP A 164 -3.84 -13.42 -3.17
C ASP A 164 -3.39 -12.84 -1.81
N CYS A 165 -4.31 -12.11 -1.18
CA CYS A 165 -4.10 -11.53 0.14
C CYS A 165 -4.42 -12.50 1.30
N LEU A 166 -5.22 -13.55 1.06
CA LEU A 166 -5.86 -14.34 2.14
C LEU A 166 -5.93 -15.86 1.90
N GLU A 167 -5.46 -16.41 0.77
CA GLU A 167 -5.51 -17.87 0.51
C GLU A 167 -4.24 -18.60 0.92
#